data_AF-A0AAU9WRX9-F1
#
_entry.id   AF-A0AAU9WRX9-F1
#
_cell.length_a   1.000
_cell.length_b   1.000
_cell.length_c   1.000
_cell.angle_alpha   90.00
_cell.angle_beta   90.00
_cell.angle_gamma   90.00
#
_symmetry.space_group_name_H-M   'P 1'
#
loop_
_entity.id
_entity.type
_entity.pdbx_description
1 polymer ?
#
loop_
_entity_poly.entity_id
_entity_poly.type
_entity_poly.pdbx_seq_one_letter_code
_entity_poly.pdbx_strand_id
1 'polypeptide(L)'
;MQRSSQPFLPYLLKIEKICLSLSVSNAWPERGESAVKRLKSRLRSSLNNDMLASLMHVSINGPELHTSQCDNLITETVKEWLTQSRRKIVGGKEGNAVKSVNVAVQSEIEENENFL
;
A
#
# COMPACT_ATOMS: atom_id res chain seq x y z
N MET A 1 0.41 21.17 33.16
CA MET A 1 1.23 20.62 34.25
C MET A 1 2.13 19.52 33.68
N GLN A 2 3.28 19.92 33.12
CA GLN A 2 4.24 18.96 32.58
C GLN A 2 5.03 18.36 33.75
N ARG A 3 4.86 17.06 34.00
CA ARG A 3 5.71 16.34 34.95
C ARG A 3 7.04 16.10 34.25
N SER A 4 8.04 16.89 34.60
CA SER A 4 9.44 16.58 34.35
C SER A 4 9.82 15.35 35.18
N SER A 5 9.51 14.16 34.66
CA SER A 5 9.97 12.91 35.24
C SER A 5 11.49 12.85 35.11
N GLN A 6 12.22 13.11 36.20
CA GLN A 6 13.63 12.77 36.29
C GLN A 6 13.80 11.26 36.01
N PRO A 7 14.88 10.83 35.32
CA PRO A 7 15.08 9.43 34.96
C PRO A 7 15.58 8.67 36.20
N PHE A 8 14.72 8.49 37.20
CA PHE A 8 15.09 7.82 38.45
C PHE A 8 15.37 6.32 38.23
N LEU A 9 14.86 5.72 37.15
CA LEU A 9 15.04 4.30 36.84
C LEU A 9 15.07 4.08 35.32
N PRO A 10 16.25 4.13 34.67
CA PRO A 10 16.35 3.96 33.21
C PRO A 10 15.81 2.60 32.72
N TYR A 11 15.90 1.57 33.57
CA TYR A 11 15.36 0.24 33.29
C TYR A 11 13.83 0.18 33.37
N LEU A 12 13.21 0.97 34.25
CA LEU A 12 11.75 1.02 34.36
C LEU A 12 11.13 1.67 33.13
N LEU A 13 11.74 2.74 32.62
CA LEU A 13 11.32 3.38 31.36
C LEU A 13 11.46 2.43 30.16
N LYS A 14 12.44 1.53 30.18
CA LYS A 14 12.61 0.51 29.15
C LYS A 14 11.48 -0.52 29.20
N ILE A 15 11.10 -0.97 30.41
CA ILE A 15 9.98 -1.89 30.61
C ILE A 15 8.67 -1.24 30.21
N GLU A 16 8.43 0.02 30.60
CA GLU A 16 7.25 0.80 30.19
C GLU A 16 7.10 0.83 28.66
N LYS A 17 8.19 1.18 27.94
CA LYS A 17 8.17 1.20 26.47
C LYS A 17 7.90 -0.18 25.87
N ILE A 18 8.45 -1.25 26.44
CA ILE A 18 8.20 -2.62 25.99
C ILE A 18 6.73 -2.98 26.23
N CYS A 19 6.19 -2.73 27.41
CA CYS A 19 4.80 -2.98 27.76
C CYS A 19 3.83 -2.19 26.88
N LEU A 20 4.16 -0.94 26.53
CA LEU A 20 3.37 -0.13 25.61
C LEU A 20 3.47 -0.60 24.15
N SER A 21 4.61 -1.19 23.75
CA SER A 21 4.80 -1.76 22.41
C SER A 21 4.20 -3.16 22.25
N LEU A 22 3.95 -3.87 23.36
CA LEU A 22 3.37 -5.20 23.34
C LEU A 22 1.88 -5.07 23.02
N SER A 23 1.47 -5.60 21.87
CA SER A 23 0.07 -5.69 21.52
C SER A 23 -0.66 -6.53 22.57
N VAL A 24 -1.55 -5.89 23.35
CA VAL A 24 -2.37 -6.54 24.39
C VAL A 24 -3.33 -7.59 23.80
N SER A 25 -3.53 -7.59 22.48
CA SER A 25 -4.47 -8.45 21.76
C SER A 25 -3.86 -9.01 20.46
N ASN A 26 -4.31 -10.21 20.07
CA ASN A 26 -3.96 -10.89 18.81
C ASN A 26 -4.52 -10.21 17.55
N ALA A 27 -5.20 -9.07 17.69
CA ALA A 27 -5.79 -8.33 16.58
C ALA A 27 -4.78 -8.00 15.45
N TRP A 28 -3.51 -7.76 15.77
CA TRP A 28 -2.47 -7.48 14.77
C TRP A 28 -2.08 -8.73 13.96
N PRO A 29 -1.69 -9.85 14.59
CA PRO A 29 -1.51 -11.13 13.91
C PRO A 29 -2.71 -11.57 13.07
N GLU A 30 -3.94 -11.45 13.60
CA GLU A 30 -5.18 -11.85 12.91
C GLU A 30 -5.45 -10.99 11.66
N ARG A 31 -5.21 -9.67 11.74
CA ARG A 31 -5.28 -8.79 10.57
C ARG A 31 -4.26 -9.17 9.51
N GLY A 32 -3.04 -9.51 9.93
CA GLY A 32 -1.97 -9.98 9.06
C GLY A 32 -2.35 -11.27 8.33
N GLU A 33 -2.83 -12.28 9.07
CA GLU A 33 -3.28 -13.55 8.49
C GLU A 33 -4.43 -13.33 7.49
N SER A 34 -5.43 -12.52 7.87
CA SER A 34 -6.56 -12.18 7.00
C SER A 34 -6.11 -11.47 5.71
N ALA A 35 -5.15 -10.55 5.80
CA ALA A 35 -4.55 -9.89 4.64
C ALA A 35 -3.82 -10.89 3.73
N VAL A 36 -2.98 -11.77 4.31
CA VAL A 36 -2.29 -12.84 3.55
C VAL A 36 -3.30 -13.73 2.84
N LYS A 37 -4.35 -14.16 3.53
CA LYS A 37 -5.39 -15.03 2.97
C LYS A 37 -6.09 -14.36 1.79
N ARG A 38 -6.44 -13.08 1.89
CA ARG A 38 -7.05 -12.31 0.78
C ARG A 38 -6.10 -12.13 -0.40
N LEU A 39 -4.83 -11.84 -0.16
CA LEU A 39 -3.84 -11.59 -1.21
C LEU A 39 -3.42 -12.86 -1.94
N LYS A 40 -3.03 -13.91 -1.20
CA LYS A 40 -2.60 -15.18 -1.80
C LYS A 40 -3.74 -15.94 -2.47
N SER A 41 -4.97 -15.86 -1.96
CA SER A 41 -6.12 -16.51 -2.64
C SER A 41 -6.38 -15.90 -4.02
N ARG A 42 -6.19 -14.58 -4.17
CA ARG A 42 -6.40 -13.85 -5.43
C ARG A 42 -5.23 -13.97 -6.40
N LEU A 43 -3.98 -13.90 -5.90
CA LEU A 43 -2.78 -13.76 -6.73
C LEU A 43 -1.89 -15.01 -6.78
N ARG A 44 -2.24 -16.06 -6.01
CA ARG A 44 -1.63 -17.39 -5.80
C ARG A 44 -0.27 -17.70 -6.44
N SER A 45 -0.14 -17.66 -7.76
CA SER A 45 1.08 -18.04 -8.52
C SER A 45 1.92 -16.87 -9.05
N SER A 46 1.42 -15.64 -8.99
CA SER A 46 2.07 -14.43 -9.55
C SER A 46 2.87 -13.63 -8.52
N LEU A 47 2.74 -13.97 -7.24
CA LEU A 47 3.17 -13.12 -6.14
C LEU A 47 4.52 -13.56 -5.55
N ASN A 48 5.59 -12.86 -5.90
CA ASN A 48 6.88 -12.95 -5.21
C ASN A 48 6.75 -12.47 -3.74
N ASN A 49 7.60 -12.94 -2.84
CA ASN A 49 7.63 -12.58 -1.42
C ASN A 49 7.75 -11.06 -1.20
N ASP A 50 8.60 -10.37 -1.97
CA ASP A 50 8.76 -8.92 -1.85
C ASP A 50 7.48 -8.16 -2.22
N MET A 51 6.80 -8.64 -3.26
CA MET A 51 5.51 -8.09 -3.70
C MET A 51 4.43 -8.37 -2.66
N LEU A 52 4.42 -9.57 -2.08
CA LEU A 52 3.52 -9.94 -1.00
C LEU A 52 3.71 -9.05 0.23
N ALA A 53 4.95 -8.82 0.65
CA ALA A 53 5.26 -7.95 1.77
C ALA A 53 4.80 -6.51 1.51
N SER A 54 5.05 -5.99 0.31
CA SER A 54 4.60 -4.66 -0.11
C SER A 54 3.07 -4.54 -0.09
N LEU A 55 2.36 -5.51 -0.67
CA LEU A 55 0.90 -5.52 -0.68
C LEU A 55 0.30 -5.70 0.71
N MET A 56 0.95 -6.46 1.61
CA MET A 56 0.52 -6.55 3.00
C MET A 56 0.64 -5.19 3.70
N HIS A 57 1.74 -4.46 3.50
CA HIS A 57 1.91 -3.13 4.06
C HIS A 57 0.80 -2.17 3.61
N VAL A 58 0.50 -2.15 2.32
CA VAL A 58 -0.60 -1.35 1.75
C VAL A 58 -1.95 -1.82 2.31
N SER A 59 -2.20 -3.12 2.38
CA SER A 59 -3.49 -3.64 2.85
C SER A 59 -3.75 -3.42 4.34
N ILE A 60 -2.71 -3.32 5.18
CA ILE A 60 -2.84 -3.18 6.64
C ILE A 60 -2.80 -1.72 7.06
N ASN A 61 -1.93 -0.92 6.44
CA ASN A 61 -1.65 0.45 6.85
C ASN A 61 -2.09 1.51 5.83
N GLY A 62 -2.60 1.09 4.67
CA GLY A 62 -3.09 2.00 3.65
C GLY A 62 -4.33 2.77 4.12
N PRO A 63 -4.61 3.92 3.49
CA PRO A 63 -5.81 4.70 3.77
C PRO A 63 -7.07 3.88 3.45
N GLU A 64 -8.16 4.20 4.13
CA GLU A 64 -9.43 3.53 3.90
C GLU A 64 -9.93 3.75 2.47
N LEU A 65 -10.55 2.71 1.89
CA LEU A 65 -11.05 2.76 0.52
C LEU A 65 -12.16 3.82 0.41
N HIS A 66 -12.26 4.47 -0.74
CA HIS A 66 -13.27 5.51 -1.02
C HIS A 66 -13.15 6.76 -0.12
N THR A 67 -11.98 7.00 0.45
CA THR A 67 -11.66 8.27 1.09
C THR A 67 -10.89 9.17 0.12
N SER A 68 -11.10 10.49 0.23
CA SER A 68 -10.37 11.47 -0.57
C SER A 68 -8.84 11.36 -0.42
N GLN A 69 -8.37 10.91 0.74
CA GLN A 69 -6.96 10.62 0.97
C GLN A 69 -6.45 9.46 0.12
N CYS A 70 -7.25 8.40 -0.03
CA CYS A 70 -6.91 7.26 -0.88
C CYS A 70 -6.90 7.66 -2.37
N ASP A 71 -7.91 8.40 -2.82
CA ASP A 71 -8.00 8.84 -4.22
C ASP A 71 -6.85 9.79 -4.60
N ASN A 72 -6.50 10.72 -3.70
CA ASN A 72 -5.34 11.60 -3.87
C ASN A 72 -4.03 10.81 -3.92
N LEU A 73 -3.87 9.82 -3.04
CA LEU A 73 -2.67 8.98 -3.03
C LEU A 73 -2.55 8.16 -4.31
N ILE A 74 -3.66 7.58 -4.80
CA ILE A 74 -3.69 6.81 -6.04
C ILE A 74 -3.34 7.70 -7.23
N THR A 75 -3.95 8.88 -7.34
CA THR A 75 -3.69 9.81 -8.44
C THR A 75 -2.24 10.29 -8.46
N GLU A 76 -1.65 10.62 -7.30
CA GLU A 76 -0.24 10.98 -7.18
C GLU A 76 0.69 9.82 -7.55
N THR A 77 0.43 8.63 -7.01
CA THR A 77 1.24 7.43 -7.27
C THR A 77 1.19 7.03 -8.75
N VAL A 78 0.02 7.12 -9.40
CA VAL A 78 -0.14 6.83 -10.83
C VAL A 78 0.63 7.84 -11.67
N LYS A 79 0.58 9.12 -11.29
CA LYS A 79 1.34 10.18 -11.98
C LYS A 79 2.85 9.91 -11.89
N GLU A 80 3.37 9.57 -10.72
CA GLU A 80 4.78 9.22 -10.52
C GLU A 80 5.18 7.94 -11.28
N TRP A 81 4.30 6.93 -11.28
CA TRP A 81 4.53 5.69 -12.02
C TRP A 81 4.61 5.91 -13.54
N LEU A 82 3.79 6.82 -14.08
CA LEU A 82 3.79 7.15 -15.51
C LEU A 82 5.01 7.98 -15.92
N THR A 83 5.54 8.82 -15.02
CA THR A 83 6.77 9.58 -15.29
C THR A 83 8.03 8.73 -15.19
N GLN A 84 7.99 7.61 -14.46
CA GLN A 84 9.09 6.66 -14.43
C GLN A 84 9.33 6.00 -15.80
N SER A 85 10.57 6.11 -16.28
CA SER A 85 10.97 5.53 -17.55
C SER A 85 10.90 4.00 -17.49
N ARG A 86 9.96 3.41 -18.25
CA ARG A 86 9.79 1.96 -18.31
C ARG A 86 11.05 1.31 -18.88
N ARG A 87 11.51 0.22 -18.26
CA ARG A 87 12.58 -0.60 -18.81
C ARG A 87 12.17 -1.07 -20.20
N LYS A 88 12.99 -0.80 -21.22
CA LYS A 88 12.80 -1.38 -22.55
C LYS A 88 12.97 -2.90 -22.41
N ILE A 89 11.89 -3.65 -22.62
CA ILE A 89 11.98 -5.10 -22.74
C ILE A 89 12.73 -5.37 -24.04
N VAL A 90 13.99 -5.79 -23.92
CA VAL A 90 14.79 -6.19 -25.07
C VAL A 90 14.23 -7.53 -25.56
N GLY A 91 13.40 -7.50 -26.60
CA GLY A 91 13.09 -8.70 -27.40
C GLY A 91 11.62 -9.15 -27.51
N GLY A 92 10.62 -8.27 -27.48
CA GLY A 92 9.25 -8.61 -27.89
C GLY A 92 8.80 -7.73 -29.05
N LYS A 93 8.40 -8.32 -30.18
CA LYS A 93 7.74 -7.60 -31.29
C LYS A 93 6.67 -6.67 -30.71
N GLU A 94 6.68 -5.39 -31.08
CA GLU A 94 5.64 -4.42 -30.71
C GLU A 94 4.26 -4.98 -31.04
N GLY A 95 3.62 -5.57 -30.04
CA GLY A 95 2.27 -6.09 -30.11
C GLY A 95 1.29 -4.97 -29.80
N ASN A 96 0.24 -4.88 -30.61
CA ASN A 96 -0.90 -3.96 -30.63
C ASN A 96 -1.53 -3.59 -29.25
N ALA A 97 -1.15 -4.25 -28.16
CA ALA A 97 -1.70 -4.09 -26.81
C ALA A 97 -1.43 -2.71 -26.18
N VAL A 98 -0.26 -2.10 -26.42
CA VAL A 98 0.09 -0.80 -25.81
C VAL A 98 -0.79 0.34 -26.35
N LYS A 99 -1.25 0.25 -27.60
CA LYS A 99 -2.21 1.21 -28.18
C LYS A 99 -3.60 1.06 -27.55
N SER A 100 -4.04 -0.18 -27.31
CA SER A 100 -5.37 -0.45 -26.74
C SER A 100 -5.53 0.08 -25.32
N VAL A 101 -4.48 0.02 -24.49
CA VAL A 101 -4.54 0.49 -23.10
C VAL A 101 -4.55 2.02 -23.03
N ASN A 102 -3.74 2.72 -23.84
CA ASN A 102 -3.76 4.18 -23.87
C ASN A 102 -5.10 4.75 -24.37
N VAL A 103 -5.75 4.07 -25.32
CA VAL A 103 -7.08 4.48 -25.82
C VAL A 103 -8.16 4.30 -24.75
N ALA A 104 -8.15 3.17 -24.02
CA ALA A 104 -9.12 2.91 -22.96
C ALA A 104 -8.97 3.86 -21.76
N VAL A 105 -7.72 4.17 -21.35
CA VAL A 105 -7.45 5.13 -20.28
C VAL A 105 -7.89 6.54 -20.68
N GLN A 106 -7.72 6.92 -21.95
CA GLN A 106 -8.16 8.24 -22.43
C GLN A 106 -9.70 8.36 -22.44
N SER A 107 -10.42 7.29 -22.83
CA SER A 107 -11.89 7.30 -22.84
C SER A 107 -12.50 7.33 -21.44
N GLU A 108 -11.91 6.65 -20.45
CA GLU A 108 -12.42 6.67 -19.06
C GLU A 108 -12.20 8.02 -18.38
N ILE A 109 -11.16 8.77 -18.79
CA ILE A 109 -10.92 10.13 -18.30
C ILE A 109 -11.95 11.10 -18.89
N GLU A 110 -12.26 10.99 -20.18
CA GLU A 110 -13.26 11.85 -20.84
C GLU A 110 -14.70 11.57 -20.39
N GLU A 111 -15.01 10.34 -19.98
CA GLU A 111 -16.33 10.00 -19.45
C GLU A 111 -16.56 10.61 -18.06
N ASN A 112 -15.54 10.67 -17.21
CA ASN A 112 -15.66 11.21 -15.85
C ASN A 112 -15.69 12.76 -15.78
N GLU A 113 -15.18 13.45 -16.80
CA GLU A 113 -15.24 14.92 -16.89
C GLU A 113 -16.60 15.44 -17.41
N ASN A 114 -17.42 14.60 -18.04
CA ASN A 114 -18.75 14.98 -18.57
C ASN A 114 -19.91 14.83 -17.54
N PHE A 115 -19.61 14.38 -16.32
CA PHE A 115 -20.60 14.20 -15.23
C PHE A 115 -20.39 15.12 -14.01
N LEU A 116 -19.50 16.13 -14.12
CA LEU A 116 -19.41 17.28 -13.21
C LEU A 116 -20.06 18.52 -13.83
#